data_AF-A0A3L6T5M3-F1
#
_entry.id   AF-A0A3L6T5M3-F1
#
_cell.length_a   1.000
_cell.length_b   1.000
_cell.length_c   1.000
_cell.angle_alpha   90.00
_cell.angle_beta   90.00
_cell.angle_gamma   90.00
#
_symmetry.space_group_name_H-M   'P 1'
#
loop_
_entity.id
_entity.type
_entity.pdbx_description
1 polymer ?
#
loop_
_entity_poly.entity_id
_entity_poly.type
_entity_poly.pdbx_seq_one_letter_code
_entity_poly.pdbx_strand_id
1 'polypeptide(L)'
;MRHVCCYSTRAAPVTTWAVNPKMCAILADWMVEVHSKFELMLEMLYLTIYIVDRYLSLQPVLRRELQLVGIVAMLIASKYEEIWAPEVRPKLY
;
A
#
# COMPACT_ATOMS: atom_id res chain seq x y z
N MET A 1 -27.51 -24.90 -24.62
CA MET A 1 -27.17 -23.49 -24.91
C MET A 1 -26.86 -22.81 -23.58
N ARG A 2 -25.58 -22.76 -23.21
CA ARG A 2 -25.09 -22.06 -22.01
C ARG A 2 -24.89 -20.61 -22.39
N HIS A 3 -25.65 -19.69 -21.81
CA HIS A 3 -25.34 -18.27 -21.92
C HIS A 3 -25.49 -17.59 -20.55
N VAL A 4 -24.34 -17.17 -20.04
CA VAL A 4 -24.08 -16.03 -19.17
C VAL A 4 -24.57 -16.12 -17.71
N CYS A 5 -23.80 -16.86 -16.92
CA CYS A 5 -23.63 -16.59 -15.49
C CYS A 5 -22.18 -16.09 -15.30
N CYS A 6 -21.92 -14.83 -15.68
CA CYS A 6 -20.60 -14.18 -15.58
C CYS A 6 -20.54 -13.20 -14.41
N TYR A 7 -21.05 -13.60 -13.23
CA TYR A 7 -20.85 -12.86 -11.97
C TYR A 7 -20.05 -13.67 -10.94
N SER A 8 -19.34 -14.72 -11.37
CA SER A 8 -18.41 -15.42 -10.50
C SER A 8 -17.18 -15.90 -11.26
N THR A 9 -16.17 -15.04 -11.34
CA THR A 9 -14.78 -15.49 -11.36
C THR A 9 -13.95 -14.53 -10.50
N ARG A 10 -13.89 -14.87 -9.20
CA ARG A 10 -12.85 -14.47 -8.22
C ARG A 10 -12.68 -12.96 -7.95
N ALA A 11 -13.62 -12.42 -7.19
CA ALA A 11 -13.28 -11.45 -6.14
C ALA A 11 -12.75 -12.21 -4.91
N ALA A 12 -11.60 -12.88 -5.05
CA ALA A 12 -10.78 -13.14 -3.86
C ALA A 12 -10.14 -11.78 -3.52
N PRO A 13 -10.01 -11.40 -2.24
CA PRO A 13 -9.18 -10.24 -1.89
C PRO A 13 -7.79 -10.56 -2.44
N VAL A 14 -7.41 -9.92 -3.57
CA VAL A 14 -6.04 -9.98 -4.09
C VAL A 14 -5.25 -9.30 -3.01
N THR A 15 -4.72 -10.11 -2.14
CA THR A 15 -3.96 -9.69 -1.01
C THR A 15 -2.74 -10.57 -1.17
N THR A 16 -1.83 -10.06 -1.99
CA THR A 16 -0.62 -10.72 -2.46
C THR A 16 0.37 -10.98 -1.32
N TRP A 17 0.08 -10.50 -0.11
CA TRP A 17 0.75 -10.93 1.13
C TRP A 17 0.81 -12.44 1.30
N ALA A 18 -0.11 -13.21 0.70
CA ALA A 18 -0.05 -14.67 0.70
C ALA A 18 1.11 -15.25 -0.13
N VAL A 19 1.61 -14.51 -1.14
CA VAL A 19 2.66 -14.98 -2.05
C VAL A 19 4.05 -14.87 -1.42
N ASN A 20 4.29 -13.89 -0.55
CA ASN A 20 5.57 -13.72 0.17
C ASN A 20 5.38 -13.10 1.58
N PRO A 21 4.73 -13.81 2.51
CA PRO A 21 4.34 -13.27 3.82
C PRO A 21 5.54 -12.79 4.65
N LYS A 22 6.69 -13.46 4.54
CA LYS A 22 7.92 -13.03 5.22
C LYS A 22 8.48 -11.71 4.68
N MET A 23 8.38 -11.46 3.38
CA MET A 23 8.91 -10.23 2.80
C MET A 23 7.97 -9.05 3.03
N CYS A 24 6.66 -9.28 2.98
CA CYS A 24 5.66 -8.29 3.33
C CYS A 24 5.73 -7.91 4.82
N ALA A 25 5.97 -8.87 5.72
CA ALA A 25 6.16 -8.58 7.14
C ALA A 25 7.37 -7.67 7.39
N ILE A 26 8.52 -7.95 6.76
CA ILE A 26 9.73 -7.12 6.90
C ILE A 26 9.49 -5.70 6.34
N LEU A 27 8.79 -5.59 5.22
CA LEU A 27 8.47 -4.29 4.62
C LEU A 27 7.51 -3.49 5.51
N ALA A 28 6.47 -4.14 6.03
CA ALA A 28 5.48 -3.52 6.91
C ALA A 28 6.12 -3.08 8.25
N ASP A 29 6.97 -3.91 8.84
CA ASP A 29 7.69 -3.60 10.08
C ASP A 29 8.58 -2.36 9.90
N TRP A 30 9.34 -2.32 8.80
CA TRP A 30 10.16 -1.14 8.47
C TRP A 30 9.30 0.10 8.15
N MET A 31 8.15 -0.05 7.47
CA MET A 31 7.22 1.06 7.23
C MET A 31 6.62 1.61 8.53
N VAL A 32 6.32 0.75 9.51
CA VAL A 32 5.82 1.15 10.83
C VAL A 32 6.90 1.90 11.61
N GLU A 33 8.16 1.46 11.56
CA GLU A 33 9.27 2.21 12.16
C GLU A 33 9.42 3.61 11.56
N VAL A 34 9.31 3.74 10.23
CA VAL A 34 9.37 5.03 9.53
C VAL A 34 8.16 5.88 9.91
N HIS A 35 6.95 5.33 9.86
CA HIS A 35 5.71 6.00 10.26
C HIS A 35 5.80 6.56 11.69
N SER A 36 6.31 5.77 12.63
CA SER A 36 6.50 6.17 14.03
C SER A 36 7.59 7.23 14.21
N LYS A 37 8.63 7.27 13.36
CA LYS A 37 9.70 8.29 13.44
C LYS A 37 9.27 9.66 12.92
N PHE A 38 8.36 9.68 11.94
CA PHE A 38 7.91 10.91 11.29
C PHE A 38 6.51 11.36 11.75
N GLU A 39 5.88 10.64 12.68
CA GLU A 39 4.52 10.91 13.19
C GLU A 39 3.48 11.10 12.07
N LEU A 40 3.61 10.31 10.99
CA LEU A 40 2.78 10.43 9.80
C LEU A 40 1.33 9.97 10.08
N MET A 41 0.36 10.38 9.26
CA MET A 41 -1.01 9.88 9.41
C MET A 41 -1.12 8.40 9.04
N LEU A 42 -2.00 7.67 9.75
CA LEU A 42 -2.26 6.25 9.48
C LEU A 42 -2.79 6.02 8.05
N GLU A 43 -3.45 7.04 7.49
CA GLU A 43 -3.95 7.07 6.11
C GLU A 43 -2.82 6.91 5.07
N MET A 44 -1.65 7.50 5.32
CA MET A 44 -0.48 7.35 4.44
C MET A 44 0.05 5.92 4.46
N LEU A 45 0.07 5.27 5.63
CA LEU A 45 0.48 3.88 5.77
C LEU A 45 -0.47 2.94 5.00
N TYR A 46 -1.77 3.14 5.12
CA TYR A 46 -2.76 2.36 4.37
C TYR A 46 -2.61 2.52 2.86
N LEU A 47 -2.41 3.76 2.39
CA LEU A 47 -2.22 4.03 0.96
C LEU A 47 -0.93 3.41 0.44
N THR A 48 0.15 3.47 1.22
CA THR A 48 1.43 2.81 0.88
C THR A 48 1.24 1.31 0.71
N ILE A 49 0.61 0.64 1.69
CA ILE A 49 0.36 -0.80 1.65
C ILE A 49 -0.51 -1.16 0.43
N TYR A 50 -1.53 -0.35 0.14
CA TYR A 50 -2.40 -0.53 -1.01
C TYR A 50 -1.65 -0.45 -2.35
N ILE A 51 -0.77 0.55 -2.51
CA ILE A 51 0.04 0.71 -3.73
C ILE A 51 0.98 -0.50 -3.92
N VAL A 52 1.65 -0.93 -2.85
CA VAL A 52 2.56 -2.09 -2.90
C VAL A 52 1.81 -3.36 -3.27
N ASP A 53 0.68 -3.65 -2.62
CA ASP A 53 -0.10 -4.85 -2.90
C ASP A 53 -0.64 -4.87 -4.34
N ARG A 54 -1.11 -3.72 -4.85
CA ARG A 54 -1.53 -3.59 -6.25
C ARG A 54 -0.38 -3.82 -7.21
N TYR A 55 0.82 -3.28 -6.95
CA TYR A 55 1.98 -3.48 -7.81
C TYR A 55 2.41 -4.97 -7.87
N LEU A 56 2.47 -5.62 -6.70
CA LEU A 56 2.82 -7.04 -6.60
C LEU A 56 1.75 -7.96 -7.22
N SER A 57 0.50 -7.53 -7.29
CA SER A 57 -0.56 -8.26 -7.98
C SER A 57 -0.42 -8.26 -9.50
N LEU A 58 0.28 -7.26 -10.04
CA LEU A 58 0.44 -7.07 -11.48
C LEU A 58 1.77 -7.60 -12.01
N GLN A 59 2.83 -7.55 -11.20
CA GLN A 59 4.18 -7.94 -11.60
C GLN A 59 4.88 -8.76 -10.51
N PRO A 60 5.49 -9.92 -10.85
CA PRO A 60 6.39 -10.61 -9.94
C PRO A 60 7.69 -9.83 -9.79
N VAL A 61 8.03 -9.45 -8.55
CA VAL A 61 9.18 -8.60 -8.24
C VAL A 61 10.25 -9.41 -7.50
N LEU A 62 11.52 -9.17 -7.83
CA LEU A 62 12.64 -9.78 -7.11
C LEU A 62 12.82 -9.13 -5.74
N ARG A 63 13.31 -9.89 -4.75
CA ARG A 63 13.54 -9.39 -3.38
C ARG A 63 14.34 -8.08 -3.31
N ARG A 64 15.32 -7.92 -4.22
CA ARG A 64 16.16 -6.71 -4.33
C ARG A 64 15.38 -5.46 -4.77
N GLU A 65 14.35 -5.64 -5.58
CA GLU A 65 13.51 -4.56 -6.10
C GLU A 65 12.34 -4.26 -5.15
N LEU A 66 11.99 -5.18 -4.25
CA LEU A 66 10.89 -5.01 -3.30
C LEU A 66 11.11 -3.83 -2.36
N GLN A 67 12.35 -3.60 -1.90
CA GLN A 67 12.68 -2.43 -1.08
C GLN A 67 12.52 -1.12 -1.86
N LEU A 68 12.91 -1.11 -3.14
CA LEU A 68 12.72 0.03 -4.03
C LEU A 68 11.23 0.34 -4.22
N VAL A 69 10.41 -0.68 -4.46
CA VAL A 69 8.96 -0.55 -4.57
C VAL A 69 8.36 0.03 -3.29
N GLY A 70 8.80 -0.44 -2.12
CA GLY A 70 8.38 0.11 -0.83
C GLY A 70 8.70 1.60 -0.71
N ILE A 71 9.94 2.00 -1.02
CA ILE A 71 10.39 3.41 -0.97
C ILE A 71 9.58 4.29 -1.92
N VAL A 72 9.38 3.85 -3.16
CA VAL A 72 8.57 4.58 -4.16
C VAL A 72 7.11 4.67 -3.72
N ALA A 73 6.54 3.61 -3.14
CA ALA A 73 5.17 3.62 -2.66
C ALA A 73 4.95 4.62 -1.51
N MET A 74 5.86 4.74 -0.54
CA MET A 74 5.71 5.80 0.48
C MET A 74 5.93 7.18 -0.12
N LEU A 75 6.87 7.37 -1.04
CA LEU A 75 7.03 8.66 -1.71
C LEU A 75 5.73 9.12 -2.39
N ILE A 76 5.06 8.19 -3.09
CA ILE A 76 3.76 8.46 -3.69
C ILE A 76 2.71 8.75 -2.61
N ALA A 77 2.64 7.95 -1.55
CA ALA A 77 1.65 8.11 -0.50
C ALA A 77 1.85 9.42 0.30
N SER A 78 3.08 9.80 0.61
CA SER A 78 3.43 11.07 1.27
C SER A 78 3.06 12.26 0.39
N LYS A 79 3.30 12.19 -0.93
CA LYS A 79 2.83 13.23 -1.85
C LYS A 79 1.31 13.28 -1.96
N TYR A 80 0.64 12.14 -1.93
CA TYR A 80 -0.81 12.08 -1.97
C TYR A 80 -1.44 12.72 -0.73
N GLU A 81 -0.86 12.50 0.44
CA GLU A 81 -1.31 13.11 1.69
C GLU A 81 -1.07 14.63 1.70
N GLU A 82 0.07 15.11 1.19
CA GLU A 82 0.32 16.55 1.00
C GLU A 82 -0.70 17.23 0.07
N ILE A 83 -1.15 16.53 -0.98
CA ILE A 83 -2.13 17.04 -1.95
C ILE A 83 -3.55 17.01 -1.39
N TRP A 84 -3.88 16.00 -0.57
CA TRP A 84 -5.23 15.78 -0.04
C TRP A 84 -5.43 16.28 1.38
N ALA A 85 -4.39 16.74 2.07
CA ALA A 85 -4.53 17.43 3.35
C ALA A 85 -5.42 18.66 3.12
N PRO A 86 -6.68 18.68 3.60
CA PRO A 86 -7.47 19.88 3.52
C PRO A 86 -6.73 20.96 4.31
N GLU A 87 -6.43 22.06 3.65
CA GLU A 87 -5.69 23.21 4.15
C GLU A 87 -6.50 23.97 5.22
N VAL A 88 -7.01 23.31 6.25
CA VAL A 88 -7.75 23.95 7.34
C VAL A 88 -7.67 23.13 8.63
N ARG A 89 -6.71 23.46 9.49
CA ARG A 89 -6.99 23.64 10.92
C ARG A 89 -6.10 24.77 11.47
N PRO A 90 -6.59 26.02 11.56
CA PRO A 90 -5.99 26.94 12.50
C PRO A 90 -6.10 26.27 13.87
N LYS A 91 -4.96 26.03 14.53
CA LYS A 91 -4.93 25.72 15.95
C LYS A 91 -5.45 26.96 16.68
N LEU A 92 -6.77 27.10 16.76
CA LEU A 92 -7.39 28.03 17.68
C LEU A 92 -7.38 27.35 19.05
N TYR A 93 -6.50 27.92 19.87
CA TYR A 93 -6.28 27.80 21.32
C TYR A 93 -7.56 27.54 22.12
#